data_AF-A0A6P0RJN9-F1
#
_entry.id   AF-A0A6P0RJN9-F1
#
_cell.length_a   1.000
_cell.length_b   1.000
_cell.length_c   1.000
_cell.angle_alpha   90.00
_cell.angle_beta   90.00
_cell.angle_gamma   90.00
#
_symmetry.space_group_name_H-M   'P 1'
#
loop_
_entity.id
_entity.type
_entity.pdbx_description
1 polymer ?
#
loop_
_entity_poly.entity_id
_entity_poly.type
_entity_poly.pdbx_seq_one_letter_code
_entity_poly.pdbx_strand_id
1 'polypeptide(L)'
;EPSLRVHTQEEWIDAPCIEDAFVINLGDMLQLWTKGLFVSTPHEVFHRNPDATRISIPFFVYPNIDAIIEPFDTNEKISSEEIMLKNFVSIWETHEGGGRAKELV
;
A
#
# COMPACT_ATOMS: atom_id res chain seq x y z
N GLU A 1 20.33 -1.24 8.61
CA GLU A 1 19.86 -2.50 8.00
C GLU A 1 18.50 -2.27 7.37
N PRO A 2 18.14 -2.97 6.28
CA PRO A 2 16.79 -2.95 5.74
C PRO A 2 15.78 -3.39 6.81
N SER A 3 14.63 -2.74 6.82
CA SER A 3 13.55 -3.07 7.73
C SER A 3 12.19 -3.03 7.04
N LEU A 4 12.11 -2.49 5.82
CA LEU A 4 10.92 -2.62 4.98
C LEU A 4 10.99 -4.01 4.36
N ARG A 5 9.95 -4.81 4.56
CA ARG A 5 9.77 -6.10 3.91
C ARG A 5 8.58 -6.06 2.96
N VAL A 6 8.67 -6.80 1.88
CA VAL A 6 7.62 -6.95 0.88
C VAL A 6 7.34 -8.44 0.71
N HIS A 7 6.07 -8.82 0.71
CA HIS A 7 5.69 -10.22 0.49
C HIS A 7 5.62 -10.50 -1.00
N THR A 8 6.45 -11.42 -1.47
CA THR A 8 6.41 -11.94 -2.85
C THR A 8 5.32 -13.01 -2.99
N GLN A 9 5.35 -13.87 -4.00
CA GLN A 9 4.38 -14.96 -4.07
C GLN A 9 4.59 -16.02 -2.98
N GLU A 10 5.81 -16.14 -2.46
CA GLU A 10 6.21 -17.26 -1.60
C GLU A 10 6.72 -16.81 -0.23
N GLU A 11 7.34 -15.63 -0.14
CA GLU A 11 8.01 -15.21 1.08
C GLU A 11 8.13 -13.69 1.25
N TRP A 12 8.35 -13.28 2.50
CA TRP A 12 8.77 -11.94 2.87
C TRP A 12 10.25 -11.72 2.51
N ILE A 13 10.53 -10.74 1.65
CA ILE A 13 11.89 -10.31 1.31
C ILE A 13 12.17 -8.91 1.82
N ASP A 14 13.43 -8.58 2.09
CA ASP A 14 13.84 -7.23 2.40
C ASP A 14 13.84 -6.34 1.14
N ALA A 15 13.24 -5.15 1.25
CA ALA A 15 13.41 -4.11 0.24
C ALA A 15 14.80 -3.47 0.41
N PRO A 16 15.63 -3.39 -0.65
CA PRO A 16 16.98 -2.85 -0.54
C PRO A 16 16.96 -1.34 -0.25
N CYS A 17 17.85 -0.90 0.65
CA CYS A 17 18.11 0.51 0.88
C CYS A 17 19.28 0.96 -0.02
N ILE A 18 18.97 1.39 -1.24
CA ILE A 18 19.96 1.87 -2.21
C ILE A 18 20.16 3.38 -1.99
N GLU A 19 21.42 3.82 -1.95
CA GLU A 19 21.77 5.24 -1.85
C GLU A 19 21.21 6.03 -3.05
N ASP A 20 20.74 7.25 -2.80
CA ASP A 20 20.11 8.13 -3.80
C ASP A 20 18.91 7.52 -4.57
N ALA A 21 18.24 6.54 -3.98
CA ALA A 21 17.08 5.89 -4.57
C ALA A 21 15.80 6.06 -3.73
N PHE A 22 14.66 6.06 -4.42
CA PHE A 22 13.35 5.89 -3.80
C PHE A 22 12.85 4.46 -4.00
N VAL A 23 12.22 3.92 -2.96
CA VAL A 23 11.38 2.73 -3.10
C VAL A 23 9.97 3.19 -3.46
N ILE A 24 9.44 2.69 -4.58
CA ILE A 24 8.08 2.99 -5.06
C ILE A 24 7.26 1.71 -5.00
N ASN A 25 6.13 1.75 -4.29
CA ASN A 25 5.14 0.68 -4.29
C ASN A 25 3.83 1.18 -4.91
N LEU A 26 3.00 0.23 -5.33
CA LEU A 26 1.69 0.48 -5.93
C LEU A 26 0.62 0.27 -4.87
N GLY A 27 -0.42 1.09 -4.89
CA GLY A 27 -1.53 1.03 -3.92
C GLY A 27 -2.80 0.43 -4.50
N ASP A 28 -3.75 0.13 -3.61
CA ASP A 28 -5.00 -0.58 -3.96
C ASP A 28 -5.84 0.15 -4.99
N MET A 29 -5.84 1.49 -4.98
CA MET A 29 -6.60 2.29 -5.97
C MET A 29 -6.03 2.15 -7.39
N LEU A 30 -4.71 2.01 -7.53
CA LEU A 30 -4.08 1.75 -8.84
C LEU A 30 -4.33 0.30 -9.29
N GLN A 31 -4.28 -0.66 -8.36
CA GLN A 31 -4.65 -2.04 -8.64
C GLN A 31 -6.11 -2.14 -9.11
N LEU A 32 -7.03 -1.45 -8.43
CA LEU A 32 -8.44 -1.38 -8.80
C LEU A 32 -8.63 -0.80 -10.20
N TRP A 33 -8.01 0.36 -10.46
CA TRP A 33 -8.13 1.03 -11.76
C TRP A 33 -7.60 0.17 -12.92
N THR A 34 -6.48 -0.53 -12.69
CA THR A 34 -5.85 -1.38 -13.70
C THR A 34 -6.37 -2.81 -13.73
N LYS A 35 -7.43 -3.11 -12.96
CA LYS A 35 -8.05 -4.44 -12.87
C LYS A 35 -7.02 -5.55 -12.55
N GLY A 36 -6.09 -5.25 -11.66
CA GLY A 36 -5.07 -6.20 -11.23
C GLY A 36 -3.84 -6.34 -12.14
N LEU A 37 -3.74 -5.59 -13.24
CA LEU A 37 -2.51 -5.56 -14.05
C LEU A 37 -1.32 -5.07 -13.21
N PHE A 38 -1.56 -4.08 -12.35
CA PHE A 38 -0.62 -3.69 -11.31
C PHE A 38 -1.09 -4.19 -9.95
N VAL A 39 -0.17 -4.74 -9.17
CA VAL A 39 -0.48 -5.37 -7.89
C VAL A 39 0.00 -4.49 -6.74
N SER A 40 -0.90 -4.22 -5.81
CA SER A 40 -0.65 -3.64 -4.51
C SER A 40 -0.11 -4.73 -3.59
N THR A 41 1.22 -4.79 -3.50
CA THR A 41 1.92 -5.87 -2.80
C THR A 41 1.92 -5.63 -1.28
N PRO A 42 1.59 -6.66 -0.47
CA PRO A 42 1.71 -6.58 0.98
C PRO A 42 3.13 -6.21 1.41
N HIS A 43 3.24 -5.28 2.36
CA HIS A 43 4.52 -4.80 2.88
C HIS A 43 4.38 -4.45 4.36
N GLU A 44 5.49 -4.55 5.08
CA GLU A 44 5.54 -4.27 6.52
C GLU A 44 6.87 -3.65 6.93
N VAL A 45 6.90 -3.06 8.13
CA VAL A 45 8.14 -2.59 8.75
C VAL A 45 8.50 -3.53 9.89
N PHE A 46 9.58 -4.28 9.73
CA PHE A 46 10.12 -5.23 10.71
C PHE A 46 11.42 -4.70 11.32
N HIS A 47 11.39 -4.36 12.61
CA HIS A 47 12.56 -3.88 13.34
C HIS A 47 13.36 -5.06 13.92
N ARG A 48 14.52 -5.36 13.30
CA ARG A 48 15.42 -6.43 13.74
C ARG A 48 16.22 -6.05 15.00
N ASN A 49 16.62 -4.79 15.09
CA ASN A 49 17.37 -4.26 16.21
C ASN A 49 16.52 -3.20 16.93
N PRO A 50 16.04 -3.47 18.16
CA PRO A 50 15.19 -2.54 18.91
C PRO A 50 15.94 -1.26 19.33
N ASP A 51 17.27 -1.29 19.38
CA ASP A 51 18.10 -0.15 19.76
C ASP A 51 18.50 0.72 18.55
N ALA A 52 18.23 0.25 17.32
CA ALA A 52 18.57 0.98 16.10
C ALA A 52 17.47 1.98 15.73
N THR A 53 17.86 3.22 15.49
CA THR A 53 16.93 4.24 14.96
C THR A 53 16.73 4.06 13.47
N ARG A 54 15.47 4.10 13.03
CA ARG A 54 15.08 4.12 11.62
C ARG A 54 14.17 5.32 11.36
N ILE A 55 14.46 6.08 10.31
CA ILE A 55 13.62 7.18 9.84
C ILE A 55 13.23 6.89 8.39
N SER A 56 11.95 7.08 8.07
CA SER A 56 11.43 7.04 6.70
C SER A 56 10.36 8.11 6.54
N ILE A 57 10.32 8.78 5.38
CA ILE A 57 9.33 9.80 5.06
C ILE A 57 8.54 9.30 3.85
N PRO A 58 7.45 8.56 4.05
CA PRO A 58 6.63 8.12 2.93
C PRO A 58 5.88 9.32 2.33
N PHE A 59 5.78 9.34 1.01
CA PHE A 59 4.96 10.28 0.26
C PHE A 59 3.92 9.49 -0.54
N PHE A 60 2.66 9.87 -0.43
CA PHE A 60 1.56 9.14 -1.05
C PHE A 60 0.91 9.99 -2.15
N VAL A 61 0.75 9.38 -3.32
CA VAL A 61 0.01 9.95 -4.44
C VAL A 61 -1.32 9.22 -4.54
N TYR A 62 -2.40 9.99 -4.53
CA TYR A 62 -3.77 9.50 -4.65
C TYR A 62 -4.51 10.25 -5.77
N PRO A 63 -5.58 9.65 -6.32
CA PRO A 63 -6.54 10.41 -7.11
C PRO A 63 -7.11 11.57 -6.31
N ASN A 64 -7.59 12.61 -7.00
CA ASN A 64 -8.37 13.65 -6.34
C ASN A 64 -9.59 13.04 -5.64
N ILE A 65 -10.09 13.71 -4.61
CA ILE A 65 -11.23 13.23 -3.83
C ILE A 65 -12.52 13.10 -4.69
N ASP A 66 -12.69 14.01 -5.65
CA ASP A 66 -13.82 14.05 -6.59
C ASP A 66 -13.61 13.20 -7.85
N ALA A 67 -12.48 12.47 -7.93
CA ALA A 67 -12.22 11.60 -9.07
C ALA A 67 -13.18 10.39 -9.10
N ILE A 68 -13.61 10.04 -10.31
CA ILE A 68 -14.28 8.76 -10.59
C ILE A 68 -13.24 7.80 -11.15
N ILE A 69 -13.08 6.66 -10.48
CA ILE A 69 -12.24 5.56 -10.94
C ILE A 69 -13.07 4.69 -11.88
N GLU A 70 -12.59 4.53 -13.10
CA GLU A 70 -13.21 3.69 -14.14
C GLU A 70 -12.23 2.55 -14.48
N PRO A 71 -12.37 1.36 -13.88
CA PRO A 71 -11.48 0.24 -14.13
C PRO A 71 -11.47 -0.17 -15.61
N PHE A 72 -10.29 -0.56 -16.11
CA PHE A 72 -10.13 -0.95 -17.52
C PHE A 72 -11.09 -2.07 -17.95
N ASP A 73 -11.63 -1.93 -19.16
CA ASP A 73 -12.58 -2.88 -19.76
C ASP A 73 -13.84 -3.13 -18.90
N THR A 74 -14.29 -2.10 -18.18
CA THR A 74 -15.55 -2.12 -17.42
C THR A 74 -16.38 -0.88 -17.70
N ASN A 75 -17.65 -0.91 -17.29
CA ASN A 75 -18.51 0.28 -17.21
C ASN A 75 -18.71 0.74 -15.76
N GLU A 76 -17.86 0.26 -14.84
CA GLU A 76 -17.96 0.61 -13.43
C GLU A 76 -17.48 2.04 -13.19
N LYS A 77 -18.17 2.74 -12.30
CA LYS A 77 -17.81 4.09 -11.86
C LYS A 77 -17.73 4.09 -10.35
N ILE A 78 -16.53 4.25 -9.83
CA ILE A 78 -16.25 4.10 -8.41
C ILE A 78 -15.78 5.45 -7.86
N SER A 79 -16.44 5.93 -6.81
CA SER A 79 -16.07 7.19 -6.17
C SER A 79 -14.76 7.05 -5.38
N SER A 80 -13.79 7.92 -5.68
CA SER A 80 -12.53 8.03 -4.94
C SER A 80 -12.78 8.39 -3.46
N GLU A 81 -13.65 9.37 -3.21
CA GLU A 81 -14.09 9.79 -1.87
C GLU A 81 -14.62 8.61 -1.04
N GLU A 82 -15.51 7.79 -1.61
CA GLU A 82 -16.10 6.66 -0.88
C GLU A 82 -15.04 5.62 -0.51
N ILE A 83 -14.06 5.34 -1.39
CA ILE A 83 -12.95 4.43 -1.08
C ILE A 83 -12.09 5.01 0.05
N MET A 84 -11.74 6.30 -0.03
CA MET A 84 -10.91 6.95 0.98
C MET A 84 -11.59 6.97 2.35
N LEU A 85 -12.90 7.26 2.41
CA LEU A 85 -13.67 7.22 3.65
C LEU A 85 -13.74 5.81 4.23
N LYS A 86 -13.99 4.79 3.40
CA LYS A 86 -13.96 3.38 3.84
C LYS A 86 -12.60 3.00 4.42
N ASN A 87 -11.50 3.41 3.78
CA ASN A 87 -10.15 3.17 4.28
C ASN A 87 -9.92 3.88 5.63
N PHE A 88 -10.33 5.16 5.74
CA PHE A 88 -10.23 5.91 6.99
C PHE A 88 -10.96 5.20 8.14
N VAL A 89 -12.24 4.85 7.94
CA VAL A 89 -13.06 4.14 8.94
C VAL A 89 -12.43 2.79 9.31
N SER A 90 -11.92 2.05 8.33
CA SER A 90 -11.27 0.77 8.59
C SER A 90 -10.05 0.91 9.51
N ILE A 91 -9.21 1.93 9.30
CA ILE A 91 -7.95 2.10 10.02
C ILE A 91 -8.19 2.75 11.39
N TRP A 92 -8.97 3.83 11.43
CA TRP A 92 -9.01 4.74 12.58
C TRP A 92 -10.21 4.52 13.51
N GLU A 93 -11.31 3.97 13.00
CA GLU A 93 -12.50 3.74 13.80
C GLU A 93 -12.60 2.28 14.22
N THR A 94 -12.62 1.38 13.24
CA THR A 94 -12.81 -0.06 13.49
C THR A 94 -11.51 -0.79 13.85
N HIS A 95 -10.35 -0.22 13.51
CA HIS A 95 -9.01 -0.82 13.69
C HIS A 95 -8.82 -2.16 12.94
N GLU A 96 -9.73 -2.49 12.02
CA GLU A 96 -9.64 -3.66 11.14
C GLU A 96 -8.66 -3.40 9.98
N GLY A 97 -8.49 -2.14 9.59
CA GLY A 97 -7.59 -1.70 8.54
C GLY A 97 -6.12 -2.00 8.86
N GLY A 98 -5.43 -2.64 7.92
CA GLY A 98 -3.98 -2.88 7.97
C GLY A 98 -3.39 -3.20 6.61
N GLY A 99 -4.13 -2.87 5.54
CA GLY A 99 -3.84 -3.31 4.18
C GLY A 99 -3.77 -4.83 4.06
N ARG A 100 -3.28 -5.28 2.91
CA ARG A 100 -3.15 -6.70 2.58
C ARG A 100 -2.06 -7.43 3.36
N ALA A 101 -1.22 -6.72 4.13
CA ALA A 101 -0.22 -7.35 5.00
C ALA A 101 -0.85 -8.20 6.10
N LYS A 102 -2.01 -7.78 6.65
CA LYS A 102 -2.74 -8.57 7.64
C LYS A 102 -3.32 -9.89 7.09
N GLU A 103 -3.50 -10.01 5.78
CA GLU A 103 -4.02 -11.24 5.15
C GLU A 103 -3.00 -12.39 5.17
N LEU A 104 -1.74 -12.09 5.47
CA LEU A 104 -0.59 -12.99 5.34
C LEU A 104 0.15 -13.25 6.66
N VAL A 105 -0.40 -12.82 7.79
CA VAL A 105 0.14 -13.02 9.14
C VAL A 105 -0.67 -14.05 9.91
#